data_AF-A0A8B8LMH3-F1
#
_entry.id   AF-A0A8B8LMH3-F1
#
_cell.length_a   1.000
_cell.length_b   1.000
_cell.length_c   1.000
_cell.angle_alpha   90.00
_cell.angle_beta   90.00
_cell.angle_gamma   90.00
#
_symmetry.space_group_name_H-M   'P 1'
#
loop_
_entity.id
_entity.type
_entity.pdbx_description
1 polymer ?
#
loop_
_entity_poly.entity_id
_entity_poly.type
_entity_poly.pdbx_seq_one_letter_code
_entity_poly.pdbx_strand_id
1 'polypeptide(L)'
;MYFDGIVGLLISFFLWAAIILDVDGGYDIFQKEERMVYFFRWGFGFLGEKRRLIFKVPMKDIRCIKIMPEVQRDILTRTPTFYRIVFMETINYELIPLTRIEDDLSFQEIVDKAFEIGRFVDVPVFLMYPLY
;
A
#
# COMPACT_ATOMS: atom_id res chain seq x y z
N MET A 1 -33.60 13.08 -22.82
CA MET A 1 -32.51 13.03 -23.80
C MET A 1 -31.34 13.99 -23.50
N TYR A 2 -31.45 14.95 -22.57
CA TYR A 2 -30.31 15.77 -22.09
C TYR A 2 -29.75 15.34 -20.72
N PHE A 3 -30.54 14.62 -19.92
CA PHE A 3 -30.17 14.26 -18.54
C PHE A 3 -29.02 13.25 -18.50
N ASP A 4 -29.06 12.23 -19.35
CA ASP A 4 -28.07 11.16 -19.38
C ASP A 4 -26.68 11.64 -19.83
N GLY A 5 -26.63 12.64 -20.71
CA GLY A 5 -25.38 13.26 -21.17
C GLY A 5 -24.68 14.09 -20.10
N ILE A 6 -25.44 14.78 -19.25
CA ILE A 6 -24.91 15.56 -18.12
C ILE A 6 -24.33 14.62 -17.05
N VAL A 7 -24.98 13.49 -16.80
CA VAL A 7 -24.47 12.45 -15.88
C VAL A 7 -23.15 11.88 -16.40
N GLY A 8 -23.05 11.56 -17.69
CA GLY A 8 -21.79 11.09 -18.30
C GLY A 8 -20.65 12.11 -18.20
N LEU A 9 -20.93 13.39 -18.43
CA LEU A 9 -19.95 14.47 -18.27
C LEU A 9 -19.48 14.63 -16.82
N LEU A 10 -20.40 14.56 -15.85
CA LEU A 10 -20.08 14.60 -14.42
C LEU A 10 -19.18 13.43 -14.00
N ILE A 11 -19.48 12.21 -14.47
CA ILE A 11 -18.67 11.03 -14.18
C ILE A 11 -17.28 11.14 -14.82
N SER A 12 -17.20 11.59 -16.08
CA SER A 12 -15.92 11.77 -16.76
C SER A 12 -15.05 12.82 -16.07
N PHE A 13 -15.64 13.96 -15.69
CA PHE A 13 -14.94 14.99 -14.93
C PHE A 13 -14.48 14.49 -13.56
N PHE A 14 -15.32 13.72 -12.85
CA PHE A 14 -14.97 13.11 -11.58
C PHE A 14 -13.79 12.14 -11.72
N LEU A 15 -13.77 11.29 -12.75
CA LEU A 15 -12.67 10.36 -13.00
C LEU A 15 -11.37 11.09 -13.34
N TRP A 16 -11.44 12.12 -14.19
CA TRP A 16 -10.27 12.95 -14.49
C TRP A 16 -9.73 13.65 -13.24
N ALA A 17 -10.62 14.19 -12.41
CA ALA A 17 -10.23 14.77 -11.13
C ALA A 17 -9.59 13.72 -10.23
N ALA A 18 -10.18 12.52 -10.09
CA ALA A 18 -9.61 11.45 -9.27
C ALA A 18 -8.19 11.05 -9.71
N ILE A 19 -7.93 10.99 -11.02
CA ILE A 19 -6.60 10.68 -11.57
C ILE A 19 -5.61 11.83 -11.30
N ILE A 20 -5.99 13.08 -11.58
CA ILE A 20 -5.12 14.25 -11.36
C ILE A 20 -4.73 14.38 -9.90
N LEU A 21 -5.63 13.99 -9.01
CA LEU A 21 -5.48 14.19 -7.58
C LEU A 21 -4.82 12.99 -6.88
N ASP A 22 -4.38 11.97 -7.63
CA ASP A 22 -3.73 10.74 -7.13
C ASP A 22 -4.45 10.21 -5.88
N VAL A 23 -5.77 10.02 -6.03
CA VAL A 23 -6.62 9.55 -4.93
C VAL A 23 -6.24 8.11 -4.62
N ASP A 24 -5.78 7.85 -3.38
CA ASP A 24 -5.06 6.63 -2.93
C ASP A 24 -3.53 6.63 -3.15
N GLY A 25 -3.00 7.81 -3.50
CA GLY A 25 -1.60 8.19 -3.50
C GLY A 25 -0.85 7.83 -2.21
N GLY A 26 0.44 7.54 -2.30
CA GLY A 26 1.24 7.18 -1.14
C GLY A 26 2.67 6.90 -1.51
N TYR A 27 3.60 7.28 -0.63
CA TYR A 27 5.01 7.02 -0.79
C TYR A 27 5.64 6.71 0.56
N ASP A 28 6.71 5.93 0.53
CA ASP A 28 7.44 5.48 1.70
C ASP A 28 8.83 6.13 1.69
N ILE A 29 9.16 6.86 2.76
CA ILE A 29 10.49 7.47 2.92
C ILE A 29 11.23 6.74 4.03
N PHE A 30 12.39 6.19 3.67
CA PHE A 30 13.29 5.53 4.59
C PHE A 30 14.51 6.44 4.83
N GLN A 31 14.59 7.05 6.02
CA GLN A 31 15.72 7.92 6.37
C GLN A 31 16.73 7.19 7.25
N LYS A 32 17.92 6.92 6.70
CA LYS A 32 19.01 6.23 7.40
C LYS A 32 19.64 7.07 8.51
N GLU A 33 19.71 8.38 8.34
CA GLU A 33 20.35 9.33 9.27
C GLU A 33 19.52 9.50 10.54
N GLU A 34 18.21 9.73 10.40
CA GLU A 34 17.28 9.87 11.53
C GLU A 34 16.86 8.52 12.14
N ARG A 35 17.16 7.40 11.47
CA ARG A 35 16.66 6.05 11.79
C ARG A 35 15.13 6.01 11.91
N MET A 36 14.46 6.68 10.98
CA MET A 36 13.00 6.82 10.94
C MET A 36 12.46 6.35 9.58
N VAL A 37 11.31 5.69 9.62
CA VAL A 37 10.51 5.35 8.44
C VAL A 37 9.21 6.14 8.49
N TYR A 38 8.92 6.79 7.37
CA TYR A 38 7.73 7.61 7.18
C TYR A 38 6.86 7.00 6.10
N PHE A 39 5.66 6.59 6.46
CA PHE A 39 4.65 6.14 5.50
C PHE A 39 3.67 7.27 5.26
N PHE A 40 3.55 7.69 4.00
CA PHE A 40 2.54 8.64 3.58
C PHE A 40 1.45 7.89 2.83
N ARG A 41 0.21 8.00 3.30
CA ARG A 41 -0.98 7.48 2.62
C ARG A 41 -1.99 8.62 2.50
N TRP A 42 -2.50 8.83 1.28
CA TRP A 42 -3.54 9.80 0.97
C TRP A 42 -4.90 9.11 1.06
N GLY A 43 -5.77 9.58 1.95
CA GLY A 43 -7.14 9.09 2.02
C GLY A 43 -8.03 9.70 0.93
N PHE A 44 -9.17 9.07 0.65
CA PHE A 44 -10.16 9.42 -0.39
C PHE A 44 -10.89 10.79 -0.21
N GLY A 45 -10.44 11.68 0.67
CA GLY A 45 -11.20 12.87 1.10
C GLY A 45 -10.71 14.19 0.51
N PHE A 46 -11.53 14.86 -0.31
CA PHE A 46 -11.18 16.13 -0.95
C PHE A 46 -11.45 17.43 -0.15
N LEU A 47 -11.95 17.38 1.09
CA LEU A 47 -12.14 18.56 1.96
C LEU A 47 -11.60 18.30 3.39
N GLY A 48 -10.64 19.12 3.87
CA GLY A 48 -10.09 19.09 5.24
C GLY A 48 -8.55 19.02 5.35
N GLU A 49 -7.95 19.61 6.40
CA GLU A 49 -6.50 19.62 6.66
C GLU A 49 -5.93 18.31 7.22
N LYS A 50 -6.79 17.36 7.63
CA LYS A 50 -6.40 16.06 8.25
C LYS A 50 -6.30 14.91 7.23
N ARG A 51 -5.72 15.16 6.04
CA ARG A 51 -5.73 14.23 4.89
C ARG A 51 -4.56 13.27 4.76
N ARG A 52 -3.55 13.39 5.62
CA ARG A 52 -2.33 12.59 5.53
C ARG A 52 -2.27 11.65 6.73
N LEU A 53 -2.40 10.35 6.46
CA LEU A 53 -1.95 9.36 7.42
C LEU A 53 -0.43 9.31 7.29
N ILE A 54 0.24 9.94 8.25
CA ILE A 54 1.70 9.91 8.38
C ILE A 54 2.01 8.92 9.49
N PHE A 55 2.37 7.69 9.13
CA PHE A 55 2.90 6.77 10.12
C PHE A 55 4.39 7.05 10.28
N LYS A 56 4.78 7.45 11.49
CA LYS A 56 6.17 7.58 11.89
C LYS A 56 6.55 6.36 12.70
N VAL A 57 7.47 5.57 12.16
CA VAL A 57 7.97 4.36 12.83
C VAL A 57 9.48 4.51 12.97
N PRO A 58 10.01 4.54 14.20
CA PRO A 58 11.46 4.48 14.38
C PRO A 58 11.95 3.09 14.00
N MET A 59 13.11 2.99 13.34
CA MET A 59 13.61 1.71 12.82
C MET A 59 13.81 0.65 13.91
N LYS A 60 14.11 1.08 15.14
CA LYS A 60 14.20 0.22 16.33
C LYS A 60 12.89 -0.49 16.71
N ASP A 61 11.75 0.03 16.31
CA ASP A 61 10.43 -0.54 16.61
C ASP A 61 9.97 -1.52 15.51
N ILE A 62 10.77 -1.68 14.45
CA ILE A 62 10.52 -2.62 13.36
C ILE A 62 11.05 -3.98 13.79
N ARG A 63 10.19 -5.00 13.80
CA ARG A 63 10.55 -6.36 14.23
C ARG A 63 11.05 -7.20 13.06
N CYS A 64 10.27 -7.22 11.99
CA CYS A 64 10.56 -8.04 10.83
C CYS A 64 9.72 -7.60 9.63
N ILE A 65 10.11 -8.08 8.46
CA ILE A 65 9.33 -7.96 7.23
C ILE A 65 8.67 -9.31 6.97
N LYS A 66 7.37 -9.32 6.68
CA LYS A 66 6.60 -10.53 6.39
C LYS A 66 6.03 -10.44 4.99
N ILE A 67 6.21 -11.48 4.19
CA ILE A 67 5.50 -11.63 2.93
C ILE A 67 4.30 -12.52 3.22
N MET A 68 3.08 -11.99 3.08
CA MET A 68 1.85 -12.75 3.29
C MET A 68 1.04 -12.86 1.99
N PRO A 69 0.41 -14.02 1.73
CA PRO A 69 -0.59 -14.15 0.69
C PRO A 69 -1.87 -13.45 1.14
N GLU A 70 -2.36 -12.53 0.33
CA GLU A 70 -3.67 -11.91 0.53
C GLU A 70 -4.61 -12.37 -0.57
N VAL A 71 -5.87 -12.54 -0.19
CA VAL A 71 -6.91 -13.03 -1.10
C VAL A 71 -7.79 -11.85 -1.47
N GLN A 72 -7.66 -11.38 -2.72
CA GLN A 72 -8.65 -10.45 -3.25
C GLN A 72 -9.68 -11.29 -3.95
N ARG A 73 -10.92 -11.17 -3.49
CA ARG A 73 -12.05 -11.69 -4.22
C ARG A 73 -12.50 -10.57 -5.15
N ASP A 74 -12.16 -10.68 -6.43
CA ASP A 74 -12.68 -9.75 -7.42
C ASP A 74 -14.21 -9.84 -7.42
N ILE A 75 -14.84 -8.68 -7.26
CA ILE A 75 -16.28 -8.51 -7.14
C ILE A 75 -16.95 -8.89 -8.47
N LEU A 76 -16.25 -8.72 -9.59
CA LEU A 76 -16.76 -8.97 -10.95
C LEU A 76 -16.61 -10.44 -11.37
N THR A 77 -15.44 -11.02 -11.20
CA THR A 77 -15.13 -12.37 -11.72
C THR A 77 -15.35 -13.49 -10.70
N ARG A 78 -15.53 -13.17 -9.40
CA ARG A 78 -15.61 -14.13 -8.28
C ARG A 78 -14.41 -15.09 -8.18
N THR A 79 -13.37 -14.91 -8.98
CA THR A 79 -12.14 -15.69 -8.86
C THR A 79 -11.31 -15.12 -7.72
N PRO A 80 -10.86 -15.96 -6.77
CA PRO A 80 -9.89 -15.53 -5.78
C PRO A 80 -8.54 -15.35 -6.48
N THR A 81 -8.09 -14.11 -6.60
CA THR A 81 -6.72 -13.82 -7.03
C THR A 81 -5.85 -13.80 -5.78
N PHE A 82 -4.86 -14.68 -5.76
CA PHE A 82 -3.83 -14.70 -4.73
C PHE A 82 -2.73 -13.73 -5.14
N TYR A 83 -2.56 -12.67 -4.36
CA TYR A 83 -1.44 -11.76 -4.52
C TYR A 83 -0.65 -11.74 -3.22
N ARG A 84 0.64 -11.40 -3.30
CA ARG A 84 1.53 -11.40 -2.13
C ARG A 84 1.87 -9.96 -1.79
N ILE A 85 1.61 -9.58 -0.54
CA ILE A 85 1.94 -8.26 -0.04
C ILE A 85 3.12 -8.37 0.92
N VAL A 86 4.03 -7.41 0.84
CA VAL A 86 5.09 -7.22 1.81
C VAL A 86 4.55 -6.36 2.95
N PHE A 87 4.58 -6.90 4.16
CA PHE A 87 4.20 -6.23 5.39
C PHE A 87 5.43 -5.94 6.24
N MET A 88 5.40 -4.82 6.93
CA MET A 88 6.33 -4.49 8.01
C MET A 88 5.64 -4.73 9.34
N GLU A 89 6.20 -5.62 10.15
CA GLU A 89 5.74 -5.78 11.53
C GLU A 89 6.41 -4.73 12.42
N THR A 90 5.60 -3.97 13.12
CA THR A 90 6.08 -2.95 14.06
C THR A 90 5.49 -3.17 15.44
N ILE A 91 6.18 -2.71 16.48
CA ILE A 91 5.69 -2.82 17.86
C ILE A 91 4.38 -2.02 18.06
N ASN A 92 4.24 -0.88 17.38
CA ASN A 92 3.16 0.08 17.66
C ASN A 92 1.93 -0.09 16.74
N TYR A 93 2.11 -0.57 15.51
CA TYR A 93 1.05 -0.62 14.49
C TYR A 93 0.75 -2.03 13.98
N GLU A 94 1.33 -3.06 14.63
CA GLU A 94 1.23 -4.49 14.28
C GLU A 94 1.72 -4.80 12.86
N LEU A 95 0.93 -4.54 11.80
CA LEU A 95 1.26 -4.86 10.41
C LEU A 95 0.98 -3.67 9.48
N ILE A 96 2.03 -3.14 8.85
CA ILE A 96 1.91 -2.04 7.88
C ILE A 96 2.22 -2.58 6.47
N PRO A 97 1.30 -2.50 5.49
CA PRO A 97 1.58 -2.92 4.12
C PRO A 97 2.55 -1.94 3.43
N LEU A 98 3.62 -2.50 2.85
CA LEU A 98 4.68 -1.78 2.12
C LEU A 98 4.47 -1.77 0.61
N THR A 99 3.93 -2.84 0.05
CA THR A 99 3.58 -2.90 -1.39
C THR A 99 2.11 -2.56 -1.60
N ARG A 100 1.83 -1.84 -2.69
CA ARG A 100 0.47 -1.63 -3.16
C ARG A 100 -0.05 -2.90 -3.81
N ILE A 101 -1.36 -3.10 -3.70
CA ILE A 101 -2.09 -4.21 -4.36
C ILE A 101 -1.98 -4.11 -5.89
N GLU A 102 -1.80 -2.89 -6.40
CA GLU A 102 -1.80 -2.53 -7.82
C GLU A 102 -0.44 -2.75 -8.51
N ASP A 103 0.63 -2.97 -7.73
CA ASP A 103 1.93 -3.29 -8.30
C ASP A 103 1.83 -4.73 -8.85
N ASP A 104 1.68 -4.89 -10.17
CA ASP A 104 1.64 -6.19 -10.89
C ASP A 104 3.05 -6.83 -10.90
N LEU A 105 3.61 -7.01 -9.70
CA LEU A 105 4.96 -7.51 -9.46
C LEU A 105 4.95 -9.04 -9.50
N SER A 106 5.94 -9.57 -10.19
CA SER A 106 6.26 -10.99 -10.11
C SER A 106 6.65 -11.36 -8.67
N PHE A 107 6.49 -12.64 -8.33
CA PHE A 107 6.87 -13.12 -7.00
C PHE A 107 8.35 -12.84 -6.68
N GLN A 108 9.22 -12.94 -7.67
CA GLN A 108 10.65 -12.71 -7.47
C GLN A 108 10.92 -11.25 -7.12
N GLU A 109 10.27 -10.30 -7.80
CA GLU A 109 10.40 -8.87 -7.49
C GLU A 109 9.87 -8.54 -6.09
N ILE A 110 8.79 -9.17 -5.65
CA ILE A 110 8.26 -9.01 -4.29
C ILE A 110 9.29 -9.48 -3.25
N VAL A 111 9.90 -10.64 -3.48
CA VAL A 111 10.93 -11.19 -2.60
C VAL A 111 12.16 -10.29 -2.58
N ASP A 112 12.66 -9.88 -3.74
CA ASP A 112 13.83 -9.03 -3.87
C ASP A 112 13.61 -7.68 -3.17
N LYS A 113 12.43 -7.07 -3.35
CA LYS A 113 12.03 -5.83 -2.67
C LYS A 113 11.96 -6.02 -1.15
N ALA A 114 11.40 -7.13 -0.67
CA ALA A 114 11.37 -7.44 0.76
C ALA A 114 12.78 -7.60 1.36
N PHE A 115 13.70 -8.28 0.64
CA PHE A 115 15.10 -8.42 1.06
C PHE A 115 15.87 -7.11 1.01
N GLU A 116 15.60 -6.25 0.03
CA GLU A 116 16.19 -4.91 -0.04
C GLU A 116 15.80 -4.07 1.17
N ILE A 117 14.51 -4.00 1.49
CA ILE A 117 14.00 -3.25 2.64
C ILE A 117 14.51 -3.88 3.94
N GLY A 118 14.54 -5.21 4.04
CA GLY A 118 15.04 -5.92 5.22
C GLY A 118 16.51 -5.64 5.51
N ARG A 119 17.35 -5.63 4.47
CA ARG A 119 18.76 -5.24 4.58
C ARG A 119 18.94 -3.77 4.90
N PHE A 120 18.05 -2.90 4.42
CA PHE A 120 18.11 -1.47 4.69
C PHE A 120 17.82 -1.16 6.17
N VAL A 121 16.84 -1.85 6.75
CA VAL A 121 16.39 -1.65 8.14
C VAL A 121 17.14 -2.55 9.14
N ASP A 122 17.87 -3.56 8.65
CA ASP A 122 18.61 -4.57 9.44
C ASP A 122 17.69 -5.49 10.26
N VAL A 123 16.64 -6.01 9.61
CA VAL A 123 15.64 -6.90 10.24
C VAL A 123 15.42 -8.19 9.43
N PRO A 124 15.05 -9.30 10.09
CA PRO A 124 14.77 -10.55 9.39
C PRO A 124 13.54 -10.46 8.49
N VAL A 125 13.57 -11.21 7.39
CA VAL A 125 12.47 -11.36 6.43
C VAL A 125 11.87 -12.76 6.57
N PHE A 126 10.55 -12.84 6.70
CA PHE A 126 9.80 -14.08 6.81
C PHE A 126 8.83 -14.24 5.63
N LEU A 127 8.85 -15.41 4.99
CA LEU A 127 7.85 -15.79 4.00
C LEU A 127 6.79 -16.63 4.69
N MET A 128 5.54 -16.14 4.72
CA MET A 128 4.42 -16.88 5.29
C MET A 128 3.73 -17.67 4.18
N TYR A 129 3.56 -18.97 4.41
CA TYR A 129 2.77 -19.81 3.51
C TYR A 129 1.29 -19.72 3.90
N PRO A 130 0.36 -19.78 2.92
CA PRO A 130 -1.05 -19.86 3.24
C PRO A 130 -1.28 -21.14 4.06
N LEU A 131 -1.86 -20.99 5.25
CA LEU A 131 -2.38 -22.12 6.00
C LEU A 131 -3.65 -22.56 5.27
N TYR A 132 -3.56 -23.71 4.60
CA TYR A 132 -4.67 -24.36 3.91
C TYR A 132 -5.80 -24.76 4.86
#